data_AF-A0A932HE03-F1
#
_entry.id   AF-A0A932HE03-F1
#
_cell.length_a   1.000
_cell.length_b   1.000
_cell.length_c   1.000
_cell.angle_alpha   90.00
_cell.angle_beta   90.00
_cell.angle_gamma   90.00
#
_symmetry.space_group_name_H-M   'P 1'
#
loop_
_entity.id
_entity.type
_entity.pdbx_description
1 polymer ?
#
loop_
_entity_poly.entity_id
_entity_poly.type
_entity_poly.pdbx_seq_one_letter_code
_entity_poly.pdbx_strand_id
1 'polypeptide(L)'
;MERSNPVYPPVEERGTPRVGKGSACVDQEQRLLYRSILLAVDCSDHSSRGVTEAVALAGLAGARVTGIHVYAARLHDMRFRQMESGLPARYREQEMLEQQRDIHNELIARGLTLIADSYLDQAARACREASVPFAPCTAEGKNYRELLNETNSGRYDLLVIGAQGLGAVPGSSLGTVCERVVRRAAIDTLVIKDPKRCLAEGPIVVAIDGSDYSYGGLTTALALAQSWGTRLHVVAAYDPYFHYVAFNRISRVLSEKASRTFRFKEQERLHEEIIDAGLAKIYQSHLRIARSIAAERAVPIETLLLDGKAHAAIEKHLHAVRPSLLVIGKLGIHADPDLDIGGNAERLLRNVECGVLLSQRSHRPRLDTVAAVTTTWTAEAERRMERVPEFARKMARMAILQYAQERGHTVVTGNIVDEATALFCSGHVRKAAEAGKGPRDAGPGNEDPGADTHP
;
A
#
# COMPACT_ATOMS: atom_id res chain seq x y z
N MET A 1 55.76 -13.24 -4.40
CA MET A 1 55.44 -11.80 -4.50
C MET A 1 54.09 -11.59 -3.85
N GLU A 2 54.13 -11.02 -2.65
CA GLU A 2 53.01 -10.78 -1.74
C GLU A 2 51.97 -9.85 -2.37
N ARG A 3 50.69 -10.17 -2.20
CA ARG A 3 49.58 -9.26 -2.50
C ARG A 3 49.17 -8.56 -1.21
N SER A 4 49.46 -7.27 -1.12
CA SER A 4 49.07 -6.37 -0.06
C SER A 4 47.55 -6.14 -0.06
N ASN A 5 46.89 -6.42 1.07
CA ASN A 5 45.51 -6.01 1.35
C ASN A 5 45.45 -4.50 1.67
N PRO A 6 44.41 -3.76 1.25
CA PRO A 6 44.19 -2.39 1.68
C PRO A 6 43.60 -2.33 3.10
N VAL A 7 44.17 -1.44 3.92
CA VAL A 7 43.78 -1.11 5.29
C VAL A 7 42.62 -0.11 5.27
N TYR A 8 41.51 -0.41 5.96
CA TYR A 8 40.43 0.56 6.23
C TYR A 8 40.65 1.24 7.60
N PRO A 9 40.38 2.55 7.74
CA PRO A 9 40.45 3.23 9.03
C PRO A 9 39.23 2.90 9.93
N PRO A 10 39.35 3.03 11.26
CA PRO A 10 38.27 2.73 12.20
C PRO A 10 37.16 3.80 12.16
N VAL A 11 35.90 3.36 12.22
CA VAL A 11 34.73 4.26 12.31
C VAL A 11 34.49 4.60 13.79
N GLU A 12 34.54 5.88 14.11
CA GLU A 12 34.29 6.45 15.45
C GLU A 12 32.87 6.14 15.96
N GLU A 13 32.76 5.75 17.24
CA GLU A 13 31.51 5.62 17.96
C GLU A 13 30.84 7.00 18.15
N ARG A 14 29.71 7.23 17.47
CA ARG A 14 28.88 8.42 17.73
C ARG A 14 28.06 8.22 19.00
N GLY A 15 28.32 9.08 19.98
CA GLY A 15 27.54 9.18 21.22
C GLY A 15 26.05 9.39 20.97
N THR A 16 25.24 8.83 21.87
CA THR A 16 23.78 8.88 21.85
C THR A 16 23.24 10.31 22.02
N PRO A 17 22.34 10.81 21.14
CA PRO A 17 21.75 12.13 21.33
C PRO A 17 20.69 12.10 22.43
N ARG A 18 20.76 13.05 23.37
CA ARG A 18 19.69 13.32 24.34
C ARG A 18 18.48 13.88 23.60
N VAL A 19 17.37 13.13 23.60
CA VAL A 19 16.10 13.51 22.95
C VAL A 19 15.32 14.48 23.84
N GLY A 20 15.18 15.73 23.38
CA GLY A 20 14.15 16.66 23.87
C GLY A 20 12.77 16.23 23.35
N LYS A 21 11.82 15.99 24.25
CA LYS A 21 10.49 15.41 23.96
C LYS A 21 9.57 16.24 23.05
N GLY A 22 9.94 17.45 22.62
CA GLY A 22 9.13 18.31 21.75
C GLY A 22 9.45 18.23 20.25
N SER A 23 10.70 17.98 19.86
CA SER A 23 11.13 18.02 18.44
C SER A 23 10.88 16.70 17.70
N ALA A 24 10.90 15.57 18.40
CA ALA A 24 10.79 14.25 17.80
C ALA A 24 9.39 13.93 17.25
N CYS A 25 8.34 14.57 17.78
CA CYS A 25 6.95 14.36 17.35
C CYS A 25 6.72 15.00 15.96
N VAL A 26 7.19 16.25 15.78
CA VAL A 26 7.09 16.98 14.51
C VAL A 26 7.93 16.30 13.40
N ASP A 27 9.15 15.82 13.74
CA ASP A 27 10.01 15.08 12.80
C ASP A 27 9.43 13.71 12.39
N GLN A 28 8.69 13.04 13.28
CA GLN A 28 7.97 11.80 12.94
C GLN A 28 6.71 12.05 12.11
N GLU A 29 5.97 13.13 12.37
CA GLU A 29 4.81 13.53 11.56
C GLU A 29 5.24 13.95 10.14
N GLN A 30 6.34 14.70 9.98
CA GLN A 30 6.91 15.03 8.67
C GLN A 30 7.46 13.79 7.92
N ARG A 31 7.83 12.72 8.63
CA ARG A 31 8.20 11.43 8.01
C ARG A 31 6.99 10.65 7.46
N LEU A 32 5.77 10.97 7.90
CA LEU A 32 4.54 10.32 7.43
C LEU A 32 3.97 10.99 6.18
N LEU A 33 4.42 12.19 5.82
CA LEU A 33 4.04 12.83 4.55
C LEU A 33 5.03 12.46 3.43
N TYR A 34 4.72 12.86 2.21
CA TYR A 34 5.51 12.54 1.03
C TYR A 34 6.71 13.48 0.89
N ARG A 35 7.86 12.96 0.50
CA ARG A 35 9.11 13.75 0.35
C ARG A 35 9.48 13.99 -1.10
N SER A 36 9.10 13.09 -2.01
CA SER A 36 9.47 13.14 -3.42
C SER A 36 8.29 12.73 -4.28
N ILE A 37 7.60 13.73 -4.83
CA ILE A 37 6.37 13.55 -5.61
C ILE A 37 6.70 13.53 -7.09
N LEU A 38 6.26 12.48 -7.79
CA LEU A 38 6.21 12.45 -9.26
C LEU A 38 4.83 12.91 -9.71
N LEU A 39 4.78 13.93 -10.57
CA LEU A 39 3.55 14.54 -11.06
C LEU A 39 3.44 14.31 -12.57
N ALA A 40 2.47 13.52 -13.00
CA ALA A 40 2.19 13.31 -14.42
C ALA A 40 1.42 14.51 -15.01
N VAL A 41 2.00 15.16 -16.03
CA VAL A 41 1.42 16.35 -16.65
C VAL A 41 1.03 16.12 -18.11
N ASP A 42 -0.15 16.60 -18.51
CA ASP A 42 -0.59 16.64 -19.92
C ASP A 42 -1.53 17.83 -20.25
N CYS A 43 -1.64 18.81 -19.36
CA CYS A 43 -2.55 19.96 -19.46
C CYS A 43 -4.05 19.63 -19.59
N SER A 44 -4.48 18.39 -19.39
CA SER A 44 -5.91 18.09 -19.19
C SER A 44 -6.43 18.74 -17.89
N ASP A 45 -7.75 18.86 -17.74
CA ASP A 45 -8.37 19.42 -16.53
C ASP A 45 -7.94 18.64 -15.26
N HIS A 46 -7.91 17.31 -15.34
CA HIS A 46 -7.51 16.45 -14.21
C HIS A 46 -6.03 16.58 -13.89
N SER A 47 -5.18 16.66 -14.92
CA SER A 47 -3.74 16.89 -14.73
C SER A 47 -3.47 18.27 -14.15
N SER A 48 -4.15 19.31 -14.64
CA SER A 48 -4.04 20.67 -14.13
C SER A 48 -4.48 20.76 -12.67
N ARG A 49 -5.55 20.05 -12.28
CA ARG A 49 -5.91 19.91 -10.87
C ARG A 49 -4.83 19.17 -10.07
N GLY A 50 -4.23 18.13 -10.65
CA GLY A 50 -3.11 17.40 -10.07
C GLY A 50 -1.89 18.27 -9.80
N VAL A 51 -1.60 19.28 -10.64
CA VAL A 51 -0.55 20.28 -10.35
C VAL A 51 -0.85 20.99 -9.04
N THR A 52 -2.06 21.53 -8.88
CA THR A 52 -2.46 22.27 -7.67
C THR A 52 -2.39 21.38 -6.43
N GLU A 53 -2.89 20.14 -6.51
CA GLU A 53 -2.86 19.21 -5.37
C GLU A 53 -1.45 18.75 -5.01
N ALA A 54 -0.59 18.48 -6.00
CA ALA A 54 0.80 18.09 -5.77
C ALA A 54 1.60 19.23 -5.12
N VAL A 55 1.38 20.47 -5.54
CA VAL A 55 2.00 21.65 -4.93
C VAL A 55 1.53 21.83 -3.48
N ALA A 56 0.23 21.70 -3.22
CA ALA A 56 -0.32 21.78 -1.87
C ALA A 56 0.25 20.69 -0.95
N LEU A 57 0.30 19.44 -1.42
CA LEU A 57 0.89 18.32 -0.68
C LEU A 57 2.39 18.53 -0.44
N ALA A 58 3.12 19.03 -1.42
CA ALA A 58 4.54 19.32 -1.27
C ALA A 58 4.79 20.42 -0.24
N GLY A 59 3.95 21.47 -0.23
CA GLY A 59 4.02 22.56 0.74
C GLY A 59 3.84 22.10 2.19
N LEU A 60 2.98 21.12 2.44
CA LEU A 60 2.77 20.56 3.79
C LEU A 60 4.02 19.85 4.35
N ALA A 61 4.78 19.20 3.47
CA ALA A 61 5.87 18.29 3.86
C ALA A 61 7.27 18.86 3.58
N GLY A 62 7.37 20.03 2.95
CA GLY A 62 8.62 20.51 2.36
C GLY A 62 9.16 19.57 1.27
N ALA A 63 8.27 18.93 0.51
CA ALA A 63 8.63 17.93 -0.49
C ALA A 63 9.18 18.59 -1.76
N ARG A 64 9.89 17.79 -2.57
CA ARG A 64 10.23 18.14 -3.95
C ARG A 64 9.21 17.53 -4.92
N VAL A 65 8.91 18.27 -5.99
CA VAL A 65 8.04 17.81 -7.08
C VAL A 65 8.89 17.59 -8.33
N THR A 66 8.71 16.46 -8.99
CA THR A 66 9.24 16.21 -10.34
C THR A 66 8.08 16.07 -11.30
N GLY A 67 7.96 16.98 -12.27
CA GLY A 67 6.95 16.88 -13.32
C GLY A 67 7.43 15.94 -14.41
N ILE A 68 6.57 15.03 -14.87
CA ILE A 68 6.86 14.13 -15.99
C ILE A 68 5.83 14.27 -17.10
N HIS A 69 6.32 14.43 -18.34
CA HIS A 69 5.53 14.23 -19.55
C HIS A 69 6.21 13.20 -20.46
N VAL A 70 5.39 12.32 -21.05
CA VAL A 70 5.85 11.31 -22.00
C VAL A 70 5.26 11.59 -23.37
N TYR A 71 6.12 11.77 -24.37
CA TYR A 71 5.73 11.92 -25.78
C TYR A 71 6.19 10.72 -26.61
N ALA A 72 5.62 10.54 -27.80
CA ALA A 72 5.79 9.32 -28.60
C ALA A 72 6.17 9.59 -30.06
N ALA A 73 7.28 10.27 -30.30
CA ALA A 73 7.73 10.63 -31.66
C ALA A 73 7.91 9.39 -32.56
N ARG A 74 8.64 8.36 -32.11
CA ARG A 74 8.83 7.12 -32.90
C ARG A 74 7.55 6.38 -33.28
N LEU A 75 6.52 6.41 -32.44
CA LEU A 75 5.23 5.79 -32.78
C LEU A 75 4.51 6.56 -33.89
N HIS A 76 4.64 7.88 -33.88
CA HIS A 76 4.11 8.75 -34.93
C HIS A 76 4.82 8.50 -36.26
N ASP A 77 6.16 8.42 -36.25
CA ASP A 77 6.96 8.15 -37.45
C ASP A 77 6.59 6.82 -38.10
N MET A 78 6.36 5.78 -37.29
CA MET A 78 5.92 4.48 -37.79
C MET A 78 4.54 4.57 -38.48
N ARG A 79 3.61 5.33 -37.91
CA ARG A 79 2.28 5.55 -38.52
C ARG A 79 2.36 6.37 -39.79
N PHE A 80 3.22 7.39 -39.83
CA PHE A 80 3.49 8.17 -41.02
C PHE A 80 3.93 7.28 -42.18
N ARG A 81 4.91 6.40 -41.96
CA ARG A 81 5.39 5.45 -42.98
C ARG A 81 4.31 4.50 -43.47
N GLN A 82 3.42 4.04 -42.59
CA GLN A 82 2.30 3.16 -42.96
C GLN A 82 1.25 3.85 -43.84
N MET A 83 1.13 5.18 -43.77
CA MET A 83 0.18 5.96 -44.57
C MET A 83 0.70 6.30 -45.98
N GLU A 84 1.99 6.10 -46.25
CA GLU A 84 2.63 6.49 -47.52
C GLU A 84 1.98 5.87 -48.76
N SER A 85 1.46 4.64 -48.63
CA SER A 85 0.75 3.95 -49.72
C SER A 85 -0.55 4.66 -50.14
N GLY A 86 -1.17 5.42 -49.22
CA GLY A 86 -2.39 6.20 -49.45
C GLY A 86 -2.15 7.62 -49.98
N LEU A 87 -0.89 8.03 -50.15
CA LEU A 87 -0.58 9.38 -50.63
C LEU A 87 -0.92 9.55 -52.12
N PRO A 88 -1.34 10.75 -52.56
CA PRO A 88 -1.52 11.06 -53.99
C PRO A 88 -0.26 10.74 -54.80
N ALA A 89 -0.42 10.34 -56.07
CA ALA A 89 0.69 9.85 -56.91
C ALA A 89 1.92 10.78 -56.95
N ARG A 90 1.69 12.10 -57.01
CA ARG A 90 2.74 13.14 -56.99
C ARG A 90 3.64 13.14 -55.73
N TYR A 91 3.19 12.51 -54.65
CA TYR A 91 3.93 12.42 -53.38
C TYR A 91 4.52 11.02 -53.14
N ARG A 92 4.31 10.07 -54.06
CA ARG A 92 4.82 8.69 -53.97
C ARG A 92 6.11 8.46 -54.76
N GLU A 93 6.65 9.51 -55.37
CA GLU A 93 8.00 9.48 -55.95
C GLU A 93 9.05 9.32 -54.85
N GLN A 94 10.09 8.51 -55.09
CA GLN A 94 11.03 8.09 -54.05
C GLN A 94 11.72 9.27 -53.34
N GLU A 95 12.27 10.22 -54.11
CA GLU A 95 12.94 11.41 -53.55
C GLU A 95 11.98 12.25 -52.71
N MET A 96 10.73 12.38 -53.16
CA MET A 96 9.68 13.13 -52.47
C MET A 96 9.22 12.43 -51.18
N LEU A 97 9.20 11.10 -51.13
CA LEU A 97 8.91 10.33 -49.92
C LEU A 97 10.04 10.48 -48.89
N GLU A 98 11.30 10.37 -49.32
CA GLU A 98 12.47 10.58 -48.46
C GLU A 98 12.47 11.99 -47.87
N GLN A 99 12.30 13.00 -48.71
CA GLN A 99 12.21 14.40 -48.27
C GLN A 99 11.06 14.62 -47.27
N GLN A 100 9.87 14.06 -47.53
CA GLN A 100 8.73 14.15 -46.61
C GLN A 100 9.02 13.51 -45.26
N ARG A 101 9.66 12.33 -45.24
CA ARG A 101 10.03 11.65 -43.99
C ARG A 101 10.97 12.51 -43.17
N ASP A 102 12.01 13.06 -43.79
CA ASP A 102 13.01 13.85 -43.08
C ASP A 102 12.39 15.13 -42.49
N ILE A 103 11.64 15.88 -43.30
CA ILE A 103 10.93 17.08 -42.85
C ILE A 103 9.95 16.74 -41.72
N HIS A 104 9.16 15.69 -41.88
CA HIS A 104 8.15 15.29 -40.91
C HIS A 104 8.77 14.85 -39.58
N ASN A 105 9.80 14.00 -39.61
CA ASN A 105 10.48 13.54 -38.39
C ASN A 105 11.07 14.74 -37.63
N GLU A 106 11.71 15.69 -38.33
CA GLU A 106 12.33 16.86 -37.71
C GLU A 106 11.29 17.83 -37.12
N LEU A 107 10.18 18.08 -37.83
CA LEU A 107 9.11 18.96 -37.36
C LEU A 107 8.34 18.35 -36.18
N ILE A 108 8.02 17.06 -36.25
CA ILE A 108 7.25 16.39 -35.20
C ILE A 108 8.09 16.19 -33.96
N ALA A 109 9.34 15.77 -34.08
CA ALA A 109 10.21 15.60 -32.91
C ALA A 109 10.36 16.93 -32.15
N ARG A 110 10.70 18.02 -32.86
CA ARG A 110 10.79 19.36 -32.27
C ARG A 110 9.46 19.82 -31.69
N GLY A 111 8.36 19.64 -32.42
CA GLY A 111 7.03 20.06 -31.99
C GLY A 111 6.57 19.33 -30.71
N LEU A 112 6.75 18.01 -30.64
CA LEU A 112 6.38 17.22 -29.46
C LEU A 112 7.25 17.57 -28.24
N THR A 113 8.55 17.82 -28.42
CA THR A 113 9.41 18.29 -27.33
C THR A 113 8.97 19.67 -26.83
N LEU A 114 8.68 20.63 -27.72
CA LEU A 114 8.20 21.96 -27.33
C LEU A 114 6.87 21.91 -26.56
N ILE A 115 5.95 21.04 -27.00
CA ILE A 115 4.67 20.82 -26.29
C ILE A 115 4.93 20.21 -24.90
N ALA A 116 5.80 19.20 -24.81
CA ALA A 116 6.15 18.57 -23.55
C ALA A 116 6.76 19.57 -22.55
N ASP A 117 7.69 20.39 -23.02
CA ASP A 117 8.34 21.43 -22.21
C ASP A 117 7.31 22.49 -21.76
N SER A 118 6.35 22.86 -22.62
CA SER A 118 5.28 23.80 -22.29
C SER A 118 4.36 23.27 -21.17
N TYR A 119 4.06 21.97 -21.17
CA TYR A 119 3.26 21.35 -20.10
C TYR A 119 4.02 21.33 -18.77
N LEU A 120 5.31 21.04 -18.81
CA LEU A 120 6.19 21.08 -17.63
C LEU A 120 6.37 22.50 -17.09
N ASP A 121 6.45 23.50 -17.98
CA ASP A 121 6.55 24.91 -17.61
C ASP A 121 5.33 25.41 -16.83
N GLN A 122 4.13 24.93 -17.16
CA GLN A 122 2.92 25.25 -16.39
C GLN A 122 3.05 24.75 -14.94
N ALA A 123 3.47 23.50 -14.75
CA ALA A 123 3.70 22.93 -13.42
C ALA A 123 4.86 23.63 -12.69
N ALA A 124 5.92 23.98 -13.41
CA ALA A 124 7.06 24.71 -12.86
C ALA A 124 6.65 26.10 -12.34
N ARG A 125 5.77 26.81 -13.06
CA ARG A 125 5.23 28.11 -12.61
C ARG A 125 4.47 27.98 -11.29
N ALA A 126 3.53 27.03 -11.21
CA ALA A 126 2.77 26.79 -9.99
C ALA A 126 3.67 26.42 -8.79
N CYS A 127 4.70 25.60 -9.01
CA CYS A 127 5.67 25.27 -7.96
C CYS A 127 6.50 26.49 -7.53
N ARG A 128 6.96 27.32 -8.48
CA ARG A 128 7.71 28.55 -8.17
C ARG A 128 6.90 29.54 -7.35
N GLU A 129 5.63 29.76 -7.71
CA GLU A 129 4.72 30.64 -6.96
C GLU A 129 4.53 30.17 -5.52
N ALA A 130 4.52 28.86 -5.30
CA ALA A 130 4.43 28.25 -3.97
C ALA A 130 5.79 27.99 -3.28
N SER A 131 6.92 28.42 -3.87
CA SER A 131 8.28 28.14 -3.37
C SER A 131 8.59 26.65 -3.15
N VAL A 132 8.03 25.77 -4.00
CA VAL A 132 8.25 24.32 -3.98
C VAL A 132 9.36 23.94 -4.98
N PRO A 133 10.38 23.15 -4.59
CA PRO A 133 11.40 22.66 -5.51
C PRO A 133 10.79 21.83 -6.64
N PHE A 134 11.08 22.22 -7.89
CA PHE A 134 10.57 21.53 -9.08
C PHE A 134 11.70 21.07 -10.01
N ALA A 135 11.59 19.85 -10.51
CA ALA A 135 12.45 19.32 -11.58
C ALA A 135 11.58 18.84 -12.77
N PRO A 136 11.86 19.28 -14.00
CA PRO A 136 11.21 18.74 -15.18
C PRO A 136 11.83 17.39 -15.60
N CYS A 137 11.00 16.48 -16.11
CA CYS A 137 11.41 15.21 -16.68
C CYS A 137 10.60 14.94 -17.96
N THR A 138 11.29 14.89 -19.10
CA THR A 138 10.67 14.54 -20.37
C THR A 138 11.17 13.16 -20.79
N ALA A 139 10.26 12.27 -21.21
CA ALA A 139 10.59 10.95 -21.71
C ALA A 139 9.97 10.68 -23.08
N GLU A 140 10.69 9.97 -23.94
CA GLU A 140 10.18 9.50 -25.22
C GLU A 140 9.82 8.01 -25.14
N GLY A 141 8.60 7.65 -25.52
CA GLY A 141 8.20 6.25 -25.63
C GLY A 141 6.70 6.02 -25.55
N LYS A 142 6.30 4.83 -25.11
CA LYS A 142 4.90 4.53 -24.81
C LYS A 142 4.55 5.15 -23.46
N ASN A 143 3.58 6.07 -23.44
CA ASN A 143 3.21 6.87 -22.26
C ASN A 143 3.19 6.08 -20.94
N TYR A 144 2.37 5.02 -20.88
CA TYR A 144 2.23 4.23 -19.65
C TYR A 144 3.52 3.49 -19.24
N ARG A 145 4.39 3.15 -20.20
CA ARG A 145 5.61 2.38 -19.95
C ARG A 145 6.68 3.29 -19.36
N GLU A 146 6.94 4.43 -19.99
CA GLU A 146 7.95 5.36 -19.48
C GLU A 146 7.52 6.02 -18.17
N LEU A 147 6.23 6.34 -18.04
CA LEU A 147 5.69 6.85 -16.78
C LEU A 147 5.85 5.81 -15.66
N LEU A 148 5.63 4.53 -15.95
CA LEU A 148 5.82 3.46 -14.97
C LEU A 148 7.29 3.22 -14.63
N ASN A 149 8.19 3.24 -15.63
CA ASN A 149 9.63 3.14 -15.42
C ASN A 149 10.12 4.24 -14.46
N GLU A 150 9.66 5.47 -14.68
CA GLU A 150 10.02 6.60 -13.84
C GLU A 150 9.40 6.48 -12.43
N THR A 151 8.11 6.14 -12.35
CA THR A 151 7.38 5.92 -11.09
C THR A 151 8.08 4.89 -10.22
N ASN A 152 8.53 3.79 -10.82
CA ASN A 152 9.16 2.67 -10.13
C ASN A 152 10.68 2.78 -10.04
N SER A 153 11.27 3.94 -10.36
CA SER A 153 12.73 4.17 -10.31
C SER A 153 13.32 4.17 -8.89
N GLY A 154 12.48 4.18 -7.85
CA GLY A 154 12.89 4.27 -6.44
C GLY A 154 13.18 5.70 -5.96
N ARG A 155 12.95 6.72 -6.80
CA ARG A 155 13.23 8.14 -6.50
C ARG A 155 12.07 8.90 -5.87
N TYR A 156 10.89 8.30 -5.88
CA TYR A 156 9.62 8.94 -5.49
C TYR A 156 8.88 8.08 -4.48
N ASP A 157 8.04 8.71 -3.67
CA ASP A 157 7.18 8.04 -2.70
C ASP A 157 5.68 8.32 -2.94
N LEU A 158 5.35 9.20 -3.89
CA LEU A 158 4.00 9.46 -4.40
C LEU A 158 4.01 9.69 -5.91
N LEU A 159 3.09 9.05 -6.62
CA LEU A 159 2.67 9.44 -7.96
C LEU A 159 1.35 10.22 -7.89
N VAL A 160 1.29 11.41 -8.49
CA VAL A 160 0.06 12.17 -8.73
C VAL A 160 -0.27 12.10 -10.22
N ILE A 161 -1.48 11.65 -10.55
CA ILE A 161 -1.93 11.46 -11.93
C ILE A 161 -3.40 11.83 -12.10
N GLY A 162 -3.75 12.45 -13.22
CA GLY A 162 -5.13 12.71 -13.59
C GLY A 162 -5.87 11.44 -14.02
N ALA A 163 -7.14 11.31 -13.65
CA ALA A 163 -7.96 10.15 -14.05
C ALA A 163 -8.16 10.07 -15.56
N GLN A 164 -8.24 11.22 -16.24
CA GLN A 164 -8.37 11.31 -17.69
C GLN A 164 -7.37 12.31 -18.24
N GLY A 165 -6.91 12.07 -19.48
CA GLY A 165 -6.03 12.97 -20.21
C GLY A 165 -6.72 13.65 -21.39
N LEU A 166 -5.96 14.30 -22.26
CA LEU A 166 -6.48 15.07 -23.41
C LEU A 166 -7.38 14.27 -24.38
N GLY A 167 -7.17 12.96 -24.49
CA GLY A 167 -7.95 12.06 -25.34
C GLY A 167 -9.18 11.45 -24.66
N ALA A 168 -9.73 12.10 -23.63
CA ALA A 168 -10.87 11.58 -22.87
C ALA A 168 -12.09 11.35 -23.79
N VAL A 169 -12.68 10.15 -23.70
CA VAL A 169 -13.92 9.80 -24.40
C VAL A 169 -15.10 10.08 -23.48
N PRO A 170 -16.17 10.75 -23.96
CA PRO A 170 -17.37 10.98 -23.16
C PRO A 170 -17.90 9.69 -22.52
N GLY A 171 -18.22 9.73 -21.23
CA GLY A 171 -18.72 8.59 -20.46
C GLY A 171 -17.65 7.65 -19.88
N SER A 172 -16.37 7.83 -20.20
CA SER A 172 -15.28 7.12 -19.52
C SER A 172 -15.01 7.74 -18.15
N SER A 173 -14.84 6.93 -17.10
CA SER A 173 -14.45 7.40 -15.76
C SER A 173 -12.94 7.33 -15.48
N LEU A 174 -12.18 6.63 -16.33
CA LEU A 174 -10.76 6.37 -16.15
C LEU A 174 -10.06 6.18 -17.51
N GLY A 175 -8.99 6.93 -17.74
CA GLY A 175 -8.16 6.85 -18.94
C GLY A 175 -7.24 5.64 -18.93
N THR A 176 -6.92 5.14 -20.13
CA THR A 176 -6.12 3.91 -20.31
C THR A 176 -4.68 4.02 -19.79
N VAL A 177 -4.06 5.21 -19.88
CA VAL A 177 -2.72 5.46 -19.32
C VAL A 177 -2.77 5.41 -17.80
N CYS A 178 -3.73 6.14 -17.19
CA CYS A 178 -3.93 6.14 -15.74
C CYS A 178 -4.15 4.72 -15.22
N GLU A 179 -5.08 3.97 -15.82
CA GLU A 179 -5.38 2.59 -15.43
C GLU A 179 -4.13 1.69 -15.49
N ARG A 180 -3.37 1.74 -16.58
CA ARG A 180 -2.18 0.88 -16.76
C ARG A 180 -1.07 1.20 -15.77
N VAL A 181 -0.88 2.47 -15.44
CA VAL A 181 0.16 2.94 -14.51
C VAL A 181 -0.24 2.61 -13.08
N VAL A 182 -1.45 2.99 -12.66
CA VAL A 182 -1.96 2.77 -11.30
C VAL A 182 -1.89 1.29 -10.90
N ARG A 183 -2.31 0.37 -11.80
CA ARG A 183 -2.24 -1.07 -11.56
C ARG A 183 -0.81 -1.56 -11.28
N ARG A 184 0.23 -0.91 -11.82
CA ARG A 184 1.63 -1.38 -11.74
C ARG A 184 2.56 -0.50 -10.91
N ALA A 185 2.09 0.65 -10.43
CA ALA A 185 2.87 1.55 -9.59
C ALA A 185 3.27 0.85 -8.28
N ALA A 186 4.55 0.94 -7.92
CA ALA A 186 5.11 0.36 -6.70
C ALA A 186 5.05 1.31 -5.49
N ILE A 187 4.57 2.53 -5.69
CA ILE A 187 4.49 3.60 -4.69
C ILE A 187 3.04 4.05 -4.51
N ASP A 188 2.77 4.86 -3.48
CA ASP A 188 1.46 5.46 -3.29
C ASP A 188 1.05 6.22 -4.56
N THR A 189 -0.20 6.09 -4.96
CA THR A 189 -0.71 6.73 -6.17
C THR A 189 -1.99 7.50 -5.88
N LEU A 190 -1.94 8.82 -6.06
CA LEU A 190 -3.07 9.72 -5.99
C LEU A 190 -3.64 9.96 -7.39
N VAL A 191 -4.88 9.54 -7.59
CA VAL A 191 -5.64 9.72 -8.81
C VAL A 191 -6.62 10.87 -8.64
N ILE A 192 -6.46 11.92 -9.43
CA ILE A 192 -7.34 13.09 -9.44
C ILE A 192 -8.54 12.80 -10.34
N LYS A 193 -9.72 12.64 -9.74
CA LYS A 193 -10.96 12.26 -10.45
C LYS A 193 -11.93 13.41 -10.68
N ASP A 194 -11.87 14.44 -9.83
CA ASP A 194 -12.70 15.65 -9.97
C ASP A 194 -11.77 16.86 -10.14
N PRO A 195 -11.71 17.47 -11.34
CA PRO A 195 -10.82 18.60 -11.58
C PRO A 195 -11.26 19.88 -10.87
N LYS A 196 -12.51 19.94 -10.39
CA LYS A 196 -13.09 21.14 -9.80
C LYS A 196 -12.99 21.16 -8.28
N ARG A 197 -12.79 20.01 -7.65
CA ARG A 197 -12.87 19.87 -6.19
C ARG A 197 -11.50 19.79 -5.52
N CYS A 198 -11.36 20.49 -4.40
CA CYS A 198 -10.15 20.45 -3.60
C CYS A 198 -10.10 19.29 -2.62
N LEU A 199 -8.94 18.62 -2.54
CA LEU A 199 -8.76 17.54 -1.56
C LEU A 199 -8.87 18.05 -0.13
N ALA A 200 -8.36 19.25 0.15
CA ALA A 200 -8.40 19.86 1.48
C ALA A 200 -9.82 20.26 1.94
N GLU A 201 -10.80 20.40 1.04
CA GLU A 201 -12.20 20.69 1.42
C GLU A 201 -12.83 19.55 2.22
N GLY A 202 -12.34 18.32 2.04
CA GLY A 202 -12.84 17.13 2.73
C GLY A 202 -14.31 16.78 2.46
N PRO A 203 -14.88 15.90 3.29
CA PRO A 203 -14.18 15.04 4.26
C PRO A 203 -13.28 14.01 3.55
N ILE A 204 -12.35 13.39 4.30
CA ILE A 204 -11.56 12.24 3.85
C ILE A 204 -12.24 10.96 4.33
N VAL A 205 -12.36 9.96 3.46
CA VAL A 205 -12.80 8.60 3.83
C VAL A 205 -11.64 7.63 3.66
N VAL A 206 -11.40 6.77 4.65
CA VAL A 206 -10.42 5.68 4.60
C VAL A 206 -11.18 4.37 4.70
N ALA A 207 -10.98 3.45 3.76
CA ALA A 207 -11.49 2.08 3.91
C ALA A 207 -10.39 1.14 4.42
N ILE A 208 -10.67 0.45 5.51
CA ILE A 208 -9.75 -0.51 6.13
C ILE A 208 -10.29 -1.93 6.10
N ASP A 209 -9.40 -2.88 5.83
CA ASP A 209 -9.68 -4.32 5.80
C ASP A 209 -8.77 -5.12 6.73
N GLY A 210 -7.94 -4.43 7.53
CA GLY A 210 -6.99 -5.04 8.45
C GLY A 210 -5.62 -5.35 7.84
N SER A 211 -5.42 -5.12 6.53
CA SER A 211 -4.11 -5.27 5.89
C SER A 211 -3.14 -4.15 6.28
N ASP A 212 -1.84 -4.45 6.21
CA ASP A 212 -0.76 -3.48 6.42
C ASP A 212 -0.90 -2.24 5.53
N TYR A 213 -1.31 -2.42 4.27
CA TYR A 213 -1.50 -1.32 3.32
C TYR A 213 -2.70 -0.45 3.66
N SER A 214 -3.78 -1.03 4.19
CA SER A 214 -4.94 -0.27 4.63
C SER A 214 -4.62 0.60 5.86
N TYR A 215 -3.83 0.08 6.80
CA TYR A 215 -3.35 0.87 7.93
C TYR A 215 -2.28 1.90 7.51
N GLY A 216 -1.45 1.59 6.52
CA GLY A 216 -0.55 2.58 5.92
C GLY A 216 -1.33 3.77 5.35
N GLY A 217 -2.40 3.49 4.60
CA GLY A 217 -3.34 4.50 4.11
C GLY A 217 -3.99 5.30 5.23
N LEU A 218 -4.40 4.65 6.32
CA LEU A 218 -4.92 5.31 7.52
C LEU A 218 -3.90 6.30 8.11
N THR A 219 -2.62 5.91 8.23
CA THR A 219 -1.60 6.81 8.78
C THR A 219 -1.39 8.05 7.92
N THR A 220 -1.39 7.90 6.60
CA THR A 220 -1.32 9.04 5.67
C THR A 220 -2.56 9.92 5.81
N ALA A 221 -3.76 9.33 5.86
CA ALA A 221 -5.01 10.07 5.97
C ALA A 221 -5.12 10.85 7.29
N LEU A 222 -4.60 10.30 8.40
CA LEU A 222 -4.52 10.99 9.68
C LEU A 222 -3.62 12.24 9.58
N ALA A 223 -2.44 12.10 8.97
CA ALA A 223 -1.52 13.23 8.77
C ALA A 223 -2.12 14.33 7.88
N LEU A 224 -2.81 13.94 6.80
CA LEU A 224 -3.52 14.86 5.91
C LEU A 224 -4.69 15.55 6.62
N ALA A 225 -5.51 14.80 7.35
CA ALA A 225 -6.65 15.34 8.09
C ALA A 225 -6.22 16.36 9.15
N GLN A 226 -5.13 16.06 9.87
CA GLN A 226 -4.52 16.98 10.84
C GLN A 226 -3.99 18.25 10.15
N SER A 227 -3.29 18.11 9.02
CA SER A 227 -2.71 19.23 8.28
C SER A 227 -3.75 20.15 7.64
N TRP A 228 -4.84 19.58 7.12
CA TRP A 228 -5.93 20.33 6.48
C TRP A 228 -7.04 20.73 7.44
N GLY A 229 -7.05 20.23 8.67
CA GLY A 229 -8.14 20.47 9.63
C GLY A 229 -9.48 19.90 9.18
N THR A 230 -9.47 18.78 8.45
CA THR A 230 -10.68 18.20 7.86
C THR A 230 -11.16 16.95 8.58
N ARG A 231 -12.44 16.59 8.40
CA ARG A 231 -13.04 15.41 9.01
C ARG A 231 -12.54 14.13 8.36
N LEU A 232 -12.29 13.12 9.20
CA LEU A 232 -11.79 11.81 8.79
C LEU A 232 -12.79 10.71 9.18
N HIS A 233 -13.33 10.04 8.16
CA HIS A 233 -14.23 8.91 8.30
C HIS A 233 -13.47 7.62 8.00
N VAL A 234 -13.52 6.65 8.89
CA VAL A 234 -12.87 5.35 8.71
C VAL A 234 -13.95 4.28 8.61
N VAL A 235 -13.98 3.60 7.47
CA VAL A 235 -14.99 2.58 7.18
C VAL A 235 -14.36 1.20 7.05
N ALA A 236 -15.10 0.18 7.47
CA ALA A 236 -14.75 -1.22 7.26
C ALA A 236 -15.99 -1.93 6.71
N ALA A 237 -15.83 -2.84 5.76
CA ALA A 237 -16.96 -3.48 5.10
C ALA A 237 -16.81 -5.01 5.12
N TYR A 238 -17.90 -5.72 5.45
CA TYR A 238 -17.95 -7.18 5.46
C TYR A 238 -19.18 -7.68 4.70
N ASP A 239 -19.08 -8.82 4.02
CA ASP A 239 -20.16 -9.38 3.21
C ASP A 239 -20.83 -10.56 3.92
N PRO A 240 -21.98 -10.37 4.61
CA PRO A 240 -22.72 -11.48 5.20
C PRO A 240 -23.46 -12.30 4.12
N TYR A 241 -23.65 -11.77 2.91
CA TYR A 241 -24.59 -12.33 1.94
C TYR A 241 -23.99 -13.39 1.01
N PHE A 242 -22.66 -13.47 0.90
CA PHE A 242 -22.00 -14.36 -0.05
C PHE A 242 -22.35 -15.83 0.18
N HIS A 243 -22.38 -16.27 1.44
CA HIS A 243 -22.65 -17.66 1.79
C HIS A 243 -24.07 -18.09 1.38
N TYR A 244 -25.08 -17.23 1.55
CA TYR A 244 -26.44 -17.50 1.09
C TYR A 244 -26.52 -17.71 -0.42
N VAL A 245 -25.84 -16.85 -1.20
CA VAL A 245 -25.82 -16.96 -2.66
C VAL A 245 -25.11 -18.24 -3.09
N ALA A 246 -24.00 -18.58 -2.44
CA ALA A 246 -23.23 -19.79 -2.73
C ALA A 246 -24.04 -21.05 -2.39
N PHE A 247 -24.61 -21.14 -1.18
CA PHE A 247 -25.41 -22.28 -0.74
C PHE A 247 -26.63 -22.51 -1.63
N ASN A 248 -27.35 -21.45 -2.00
CA ASN A 248 -28.50 -21.54 -2.89
C ASN A 248 -28.15 -22.02 -4.31
N ARG A 249 -26.94 -21.75 -4.79
CA ARG A 249 -26.47 -22.26 -6.09
C ARG A 249 -26.00 -23.70 -5.99
N ILE A 250 -25.25 -24.04 -4.96
CA ILE A 250 -24.72 -25.39 -4.75
C ILE A 250 -25.85 -26.39 -4.52
N SER A 251 -26.88 -26.03 -3.74
CA SER A 251 -28.02 -26.90 -3.46
C SER A 251 -28.78 -27.34 -4.72
N ARG A 252 -28.74 -26.55 -5.80
CA ARG A 252 -29.35 -26.88 -7.09
C ARG A 252 -28.55 -27.84 -7.97
N VAL A 253 -27.27 -28.03 -7.66
CA VAL A 253 -26.34 -28.86 -8.46
C VAL A 253 -26.01 -30.18 -7.76
N LEU A 254 -26.17 -30.25 -6.43
CA LEU A 254 -25.90 -31.47 -5.68
C LEU A 254 -26.95 -32.56 -5.95
N SER A 255 -26.48 -33.80 -6.07
CA SER A 255 -27.35 -34.97 -6.01
C SER A 255 -28.04 -35.09 -4.65
N GLU A 256 -29.18 -35.78 -4.60
CA GLU A 256 -29.90 -35.99 -3.34
C GLU A 256 -29.03 -36.60 -2.23
N LYS A 257 -28.14 -37.53 -2.59
CA LYS A 257 -27.19 -38.16 -1.66
C LYS A 257 -26.21 -37.13 -1.09
N ALA A 258 -25.63 -36.28 -1.93
CA ALA A 258 -24.68 -35.24 -1.50
C ALA A 258 -25.38 -34.15 -0.67
N SER A 259 -26.60 -33.78 -1.04
CA SER A 259 -27.41 -32.78 -0.34
C SER A 259 -27.73 -33.20 1.11
N ARG A 260 -28.07 -34.48 1.32
CA ARG A 260 -28.30 -35.03 2.67
C ARG A 260 -27.04 -35.02 3.54
N THR A 261 -25.87 -35.32 2.97
CA THR A 261 -24.59 -35.26 3.70
C THR A 261 -24.19 -33.84 4.08
N PHE A 262 -24.48 -32.86 3.21
CA PHE A 262 -24.06 -31.47 3.41
C PHE A 262 -24.85 -30.73 4.49
N ARG A 263 -26.05 -31.21 4.87
CA ARG A 263 -26.89 -30.65 5.97
C ARG A 263 -27.08 -29.13 5.87
N PHE A 264 -27.61 -28.66 4.74
CA PHE A 264 -27.77 -27.24 4.42
C PHE A 264 -28.45 -26.39 5.52
N LYS A 265 -29.54 -26.87 6.13
CA LYS A 265 -30.24 -26.10 7.18
C LYS A 265 -29.38 -25.85 8.41
N GLU A 266 -28.54 -26.81 8.80
CA GLU A 266 -27.60 -26.66 9.92
C GLU A 266 -26.45 -25.74 9.54
N GLN A 267 -25.93 -25.86 8.31
CA GLN A 267 -24.88 -24.98 7.79
C GLN A 267 -25.37 -23.54 7.68
N GLU A 268 -26.53 -23.30 7.10
CA GLU A 268 -27.13 -21.98 6.95
C GLU A 268 -27.29 -21.30 8.32
N ARG A 269 -27.92 -21.99 9.28
CA ARG A 269 -28.06 -21.49 10.66
C ARG A 269 -26.74 -21.15 11.33
N LEU A 270 -25.70 -21.99 11.16
CA LEU A 270 -24.37 -21.73 11.70
C LEU A 270 -23.73 -20.47 11.07
N HIS A 271 -23.99 -20.22 9.78
CA HIS A 271 -23.47 -19.02 9.12
C HIS A 271 -24.18 -17.75 9.59
N GLU A 272 -25.52 -17.77 9.76
CA GLU A 272 -26.26 -16.61 10.27
C GLU A 272 -25.89 -16.29 11.73
N GLU A 273 -25.87 -17.31 12.61
CA GLU A 273 -25.74 -17.10 14.05
C GLU A 273 -24.27 -16.83 14.48
N ILE A 274 -23.29 -17.43 13.80
CA ILE A 274 -21.89 -17.44 14.25
C ILE A 274 -20.97 -16.72 13.26
N ILE A 275 -21.09 -17.00 11.97
CA ILE A 275 -20.12 -16.52 10.97
C ILE A 275 -20.33 -15.04 10.67
N ASP A 276 -21.56 -14.59 10.42
CA ASP A 276 -21.85 -13.18 10.14
C ASP A 276 -21.50 -12.28 11.33
N ALA A 277 -21.89 -12.71 12.54
CA ALA A 277 -21.52 -12.03 13.78
C ALA A 277 -20.00 -12.05 14.03
N GLY A 278 -19.34 -13.16 13.72
CA GLY A 278 -17.88 -13.32 13.81
C GLY A 278 -17.13 -12.41 12.86
N LEU A 279 -17.53 -12.34 11.59
CA LEU A 279 -16.98 -11.45 10.57
C LEU A 279 -17.19 -9.99 10.96
N ALA A 280 -18.41 -9.61 11.35
CA ALA A 280 -18.70 -8.26 11.84
C ALA A 280 -17.76 -7.88 13.00
N LYS A 281 -17.51 -8.81 13.94
CA LYS A 281 -16.59 -8.59 15.07
C LYS A 281 -15.14 -8.41 14.62
N ILE A 282 -14.68 -9.13 13.60
CA ILE A 282 -13.32 -8.96 13.03
C ILE A 282 -13.16 -7.55 12.46
N TYR A 283 -14.06 -7.13 11.56
CA TYR A 283 -13.98 -5.80 10.94
C TYR A 283 -14.21 -4.66 11.95
N GLN A 284 -15.09 -4.86 12.94
CA GLN A 284 -15.24 -3.94 14.07
C GLN A 284 -13.94 -3.81 14.88
N SER A 285 -13.14 -4.88 14.97
CA SER A 285 -11.84 -4.85 15.64
C SER A 285 -10.83 -4.01 14.86
N HIS A 286 -10.84 -4.07 13.52
CA HIS A 286 -10.01 -3.18 12.69
C HIS A 286 -10.36 -1.71 12.92
N LEU A 287 -11.65 -1.37 13.02
CA LEU A 287 -12.08 0.00 13.37
C LEU A 287 -11.62 0.42 14.77
N ARG A 288 -11.65 -0.49 15.75
CA ARG A 288 -11.13 -0.22 17.10
C ARG A 288 -9.61 0.00 17.10
N ILE A 289 -8.86 -0.78 16.32
CA ILE A 289 -7.41 -0.57 16.12
C ILE A 289 -7.16 0.81 15.50
N ALA A 290 -7.92 1.17 14.46
CA ALA A 290 -7.83 2.48 13.83
C ALA A 290 -8.09 3.63 14.81
N ARG A 291 -9.07 3.49 15.72
CA ARG A 291 -9.30 4.46 16.81
C ARG A 291 -8.10 4.57 17.75
N SER A 292 -7.45 3.46 18.08
CA SER A 292 -6.23 3.51 18.91
C SER A 292 -5.09 4.25 18.21
N ILE A 293 -4.87 3.96 16.91
CA ILE A 293 -3.83 4.62 16.09
C ILE A 293 -4.10 6.13 15.96
N ALA A 294 -5.36 6.52 15.82
CA ALA A 294 -5.78 7.92 15.74
C ALA A 294 -5.66 8.63 17.10
N ALA A 295 -6.00 7.96 18.21
CA ALA A 295 -5.87 8.49 19.56
C ALA A 295 -4.41 8.79 19.93
N GLU A 296 -3.46 7.94 19.51
CA GLU A 296 -2.02 8.20 19.68
C GLU A 296 -1.56 9.51 19.02
N ARG A 297 -2.31 10.01 18.03
CA ARG A 297 -2.03 11.26 17.28
C ARG A 297 -2.99 12.40 17.62
N ALA A 298 -3.89 12.20 18.59
CA ALA A 298 -4.93 13.17 18.95
C ALA A 298 -5.81 13.64 17.76
N VAL A 299 -6.00 12.80 16.73
CA VAL A 299 -6.87 13.11 15.59
C VAL A 299 -8.24 12.45 15.81
N PRO A 300 -9.34 13.22 15.85
CA PRO A 300 -10.67 12.65 15.98
C PRO A 300 -11.06 11.92 14.68
N ILE A 301 -11.58 10.70 14.82
CA ILE A 301 -12.11 9.92 13.68
C ILE A 301 -13.54 9.46 13.95
N GLU A 302 -14.34 9.48 12.91
CA GLU A 302 -15.64 8.81 12.87
C GLU A 302 -15.45 7.42 12.28
N THR A 303 -16.01 6.38 12.91
CA THR A 303 -15.88 5.01 12.39
C THR A 303 -17.22 4.39 12.07
N LEU A 304 -17.33 3.72 10.93
CA LEU A 304 -18.56 3.06 10.51
C LEU A 304 -18.28 1.65 9.96
N LEU A 305 -19.01 0.66 10.47
CA LEU A 305 -19.03 -0.69 9.92
C LEU A 305 -20.15 -0.77 8.86
N LEU A 306 -19.82 -1.27 7.68
CA LEU A 306 -20.70 -1.39 6.53
C LEU A 306 -20.99 -2.86 6.25
N ASP A 307 -22.25 -3.18 6.00
CA ASP A 307 -22.70 -4.50 5.57
C ASP A 307 -22.81 -4.59 4.03
N GLY A 308 -22.38 -5.72 3.49
CA GLY A 308 -22.45 -6.06 2.07
C GLY A 308 -21.10 -6.13 1.37
N LYS A 309 -21.13 -6.40 0.06
CA LYS A 309 -19.92 -6.49 -0.77
C LYS A 309 -19.10 -5.21 -0.64
N ALA A 310 -17.84 -5.35 -0.21
CA ALA A 310 -17.00 -4.24 0.23
C ALA A 310 -17.01 -3.02 -0.71
N HIS A 311 -16.65 -3.19 -2.00
CA HIS A 311 -16.67 -2.06 -2.95
C HIS A 311 -18.06 -1.40 -3.07
N ALA A 312 -19.15 -2.17 -3.11
CA ALA A 312 -20.50 -1.65 -3.30
C ALA A 312 -21.02 -0.93 -2.04
N ALA A 313 -20.75 -1.48 -0.86
CA ALA A 313 -21.12 -0.87 0.41
C ALA A 313 -20.35 0.44 0.64
N ILE A 314 -19.04 0.44 0.33
CA ILE A 314 -18.21 1.65 0.37
C ILE A 314 -18.71 2.68 -0.65
N GLU A 315 -18.92 2.30 -1.91
CA GLU A 315 -19.45 3.18 -2.97
C GLU A 315 -20.77 3.85 -2.55
N LYS A 316 -21.71 3.07 -2.00
CA LYS A 316 -22.97 3.59 -1.45
C LYS A 316 -22.75 4.62 -0.34
N HIS A 317 -21.81 4.37 0.57
CA HIS A 317 -21.47 5.31 1.64
C HIS A 317 -20.82 6.60 1.08
N LEU A 318 -19.92 6.47 0.10
CA LEU A 318 -19.26 7.61 -0.54
C LEU A 318 -20.25 8.51 -1.29
N HIS A 319 -21.31 7.97 -1.89
CA HIS A 319 -22.38 8.78 -2.49
C HIS A 319 -23.12 9.63 -1.46
N ALA A 320 -23.30 9.13 -0.23
CA ALA A 320 -23.96 9.87 0.84
C ALA A 320 -23.05 10.94 1.47
N VAL A 321 -21.78 10.59 1.73
CA VAL A 321 -20.81 11.49 2.38
C VAL A 321 -20.21 12.51 1.41
N ARG A 322 -20.11 12.14 0.12
CA ARG A 322 -19.42 12.89 -0.93
C ARG A 322 -18.05 13.39 -0.46
N PRO A 323 -17.08 12.52 -0.12
CA PRO A 323 -15.75 12.96 0.30
C PRO A 323 -14.96 13.60 -0.85
N SER A 324 -13.95 14.39 -0.52
CA SER A 324 -12.99 14.89 -1.51
C SER A 324 -11.94 13.83 -1.87
N LEU A 325 -11.61 12.96 -0.92
CA LEU A 325 -10.57 11.93 -1.03
C LEU A 325 -11.04 10.60 -0.41
N LEU A 326 -10.90 9.53 -1.16
CA LEU A 326 -10.94 8.15 -0.68
C LEU A 326 -9.52 7.60 -0.57
N VAL A 327 -9.15 7.05 0.58
CA VAL A 327 -7.87 6.36 0.80
C VAL A 327 -8.12 4.87 1.03
N ILE A 328 -7.45 4.02 0.25
CA ILE A 328 -7.54 2.57 0.36
C ILE A 328 -6.18 1.92 0.14
N GLY A 329 -5.97 0.73 0.69
CA GLY A 329 -4.82 -0.10 0.31
C GLY A 329 -4.95 -0.53 -1.16
N LYS A 330 -3.85 -0.49 -1.91
CA LYS A 330 -3.83 -1.01 -3.28
C LYS A 330 -4.06 -2.54 -3.30
N LEU A 331 -3.47 -3.21 -2.31
CA LEU A 331 -3.65 -4.63 -2.02
C LEU A 331 -4.29 -4.77 -0.63
N GLY A 332 -5.10 -5.81 -0.47
CA GLY A 332 -5.83 -6.10 0.76
C GLY A 332 -5.32 -7.35 1.50
N ILE A 333 -6.04 -7.76 2.53
CA ILE A 333 -5.63 -8.86 3.43
C ILE A 333 -5.56 -10.24 2.76
N HIS A 334 -6.26 -10.42 1.64
CA HIS A 334 -6.26 -11.64 0.84
C HIS A 334 -5.38 -11.54 -0.42
N ALA A 335 -4.44 -10.58 -0.46
CA ALA A 335 -3.56 -10.42 -1.60
C ALA A 335 -2.58 -11.60 -1.72
N ASP A 336 -2.41 -12.08 -2.94
CA ASP A 336 -1.38 -13.03 -3.33
C ASP A 336 -0.13 -12.26 -3.82
N PRO A 337 1.10 -12.80 -3.69
CA PRO A 337 2.32 -12.16 -4.17
C PRO A 337 2.29 -11.70 -5.64
N ASP A 338 1.56 -12.39 -6.51
CA ASP A 338 1.49 -12.07 -7.95
C ASP A 338 0.41 -11.04 -8.29
N LEU A 339 -0.40 -10.61 -7.30
CA LEU A 339 -1.51 -9.69 -7.53
C LEU A 339 -1.02 -8.25 -7.68
N ASP A 340 -1.43 -7.59 -8.76
CA ASP A 340 -1.04 -6.21 -9.02
C ASP A 340 -1.99 -5.17 -8.42
N ILE A 341 -3.30 -5.45 -8.32
CA ILE A 341 -4.29 -4.62 -7.62
C ILE A 341 -5.40 -5.48 -7.02
N GLY A 342 -5.89 -5.10 -5.85
CA GLY A 342 -7.05 -5.75 -5.24
C GLY A 342 -8.34 -5.49 -6.00
N GLY A 343 -9.22 -6.49 -6.12
CA GLY A 343 -10.48 -6.36 -6.85
C GLY A 343 -11.41 -5.27 -6.30
N ASN A 344 -11.42 -5.04 -4.98
CA ASN A 344 -12.17 -3.93 -4.38
C ASN A 344 -11.54 -2.58 -4.72
N ALA A 345 -10.21 -2.47 -4.69
CA ALA A 345 -9.49 -1.26 -5.04
C ALA A 345 -9.69 -0.87 -6.50
N GLU A 346 -9.63 -1.85 -7.42
CA GLU A 346 -9.88 -1.63 -8.85
C GLU A 346 -11.32 -1.15 -9.12
N ARG A 347 -12.32 -1.76 -8.48
CA ARG A 347 -13.72 -1.33 -8.65
C ARG A 347 -13.97 0.06 -8.09
N LEU A 348 -13.47 0.36 -6.89
CA LEU A 348 -13.60 1.69 -6.30
C LEU A 348 -12.89 2.74 -7.16
N LEU A 349 -11.67 2.47 -7.64
CA LEU A 349 -10.94 3.37 -8.55
C LEU A 349 -11.76 3.73 -9.80
N ARG A 350 -12.54 2.79 -10.34
CA ARG A 350 -13.38 3.03 -11.53
C ARG A 350 -14.67 3.77 -11.21
N ASN A 351 -15.34 3.40 -10.12
CA ASN A 351 -16.73 3.80 -9.88
C ASN A 351 -16.89 5.10 -9.09
N VAL A 352 -15.93 5.45 -8.20
CA VAL A 352 -16.08 6.62 -7.35
C VAL A 352 -15.70 7.91 -8.08
N GLU A 353 -16.28 9.04 -7.68
CA GLU A 353 -16.05 10.35 -8.32
C GLU A 353 -14.99 11.19 -7.60
N CYS A 354 -14.75 10.93 -6.31
CA CYS A 354 -13.75 11.64 -5.51
C CYS A 354 -12.32 11.25 -5.89
N GLY A 355 -11.34 12.05 -5.48
CA GLY A 355 -9.93 11.66 -5.58
C GLY A 355 -9.68 10.32 -4.88
N VAL A 356 -8.77 9.51 -5.41
CA VAL A 356 -8.46 8.19 -4.85
C VAL A 356 -6.97 8.07 -4.58
N LEU A 357 -6.60 7.83 -3.33
CA LEU A 357 -5.25 7.49 -2.92
C LEU A 357 -5.14 5.98 -2.69
N LEU A 358 -4.34 5.33 -3.52
CA LEU A 358 -3.98 3.92 -3.40
C LEU A 358 -2.67 3.80 -2.62
N SER A 359 -2.76 3.32 -1.38
CA SER A 359 -1.62 3.14 -0.49
C SER A 359 -0.85 1.86 -0.82
N GLN A 360 0.45 2.01 -1.00
CA GLN A 360 1.50 0.98 -1.01
C GLN A 360 2.41 1.08 0.22
N ARG A 361 2.25 2.13 1.04
CA ARG A 361 2.87 2.19 2.37
C ARG A 361 2.28 1.11 3.28
N SER A 362 3.16 0.40 3.98
CA SER A 362 2.80 -0.60 4.98
C SER A 362 2.89 0.00 6.38
N HIS A 363 1.87 -0.22 7.20
CA HIS A 363 1.92 0.05 8.63
C HIS A 363 1.39 -1.16 9.39
N ARG A 364 2.23 -1.74 10.25
CA ARG A 364 1.82 -2.79 11.19
C ARG A 364 1.50 -2.17 12.54
N PRO A 365 0.24 -2.26 13.01
CA PRO A 365 -0.11 -1.84 14.37
C PRO A 365 0.69 -2.65 15.41
N ARG A 366 0.98 -2.05 16.56
CA ARG A 366 1.71 -2.73 17.65
C ARG A 366 0.95 -3.96 18.12
N LEU A 367 1.67 -5.07 18.35
CA LEU A 367 1.09 -6.34 18.81
C LEU A 367 0.23 -6.17 20.06
N ASP A 368 0.70 -5.41 21.04
CA ASP A 368 -0.01 -5.10 22.28
C ASP A 368 -1.38 -4.46 22.00
N THR A 369 -1.43 -3.53 21.05
CA THR A 369 -2.65 -2.83 20.64
C THR A 369 -3.61 -3.77 19.94
N VAL A 370 -3.11 -4.60 19.01
CA VAL A 370 -3.93 -5.61 18.32
C VAL A 370 -4.51 -6.58 19.34
N ALA A 371 -3.65 -7.17 20.16
CA ALA A 371 -4.03 -8.16 21.17
C ALA A 371 -5.04 -7.62 22.20
N ALA A 372 -4.86 -6.39 22.67
CA ALA A 372 -5.80 -5.75 23.60
C ALA A 372 -7.20 -5.57 22.98
N VAL A 373 -7.29 -5.44 21.65
CA VAL A 373 -8.55 -5.22 20.94
C VAL A 373 -9.19 -6.53 20.47
N THR A 374 -8.40 -7.46 19.96
CA THR A 374 -8.88 -8.68 19.28
C THR A 374 -8.95 -9.90 20.20
N THR A 375 -8.15 -9.94 21.27
CA THR A 375 -7.96 -11.17 22.04
C THR A 375 -8.83 -11.21 23.28
N THR A 376 -9.58 -12.30 23.42
CA THR A 376 -10.35 -12.60 24.65
C THR A 376 -9.67 -13.75 25.39
N TRP A 377 -9.57 -13.67 26.71
CA TRP A 377 -9.03 -14.74 27.53
C TRP A 377 -10.17 -15.51 28.19
N THR A 378 -10.09 -16.84 28.20
CA THR A 378 -11.04 -17.63 29.00
C THR A 378 -10.73 -17.46 30.49
N ALA A 379 -11.74 -17.62 31.35
CA ALA A 379 -11.53 -17.59 32.80
C ALA A 379 -10.47 -18.61 33.27
N GLU A 380 -10.34 -19.72 32.55
CA GLU A 380 -9.33 -20.74 32.82
C GLU A 380 -7.91 -20.29 32.44
N ALA A 381 -7.76 -19.53 31.35
CA ALA A 381 -6.49 -18.94 30.94
C ALA A 381 -6.05 -17.83 31.91
N GLU A 382 -6.99 -17.00 32.37
CA GLU A 382 -6.70 -15.98 33.40
C GLU A 382 -6.25 -16.61 34.72
N ARG A 383 -6.92 -17.67 35.18
CA ARG A 383 -6.46 -18.44 36.37
C ARG A 383 -5.07 -19.04 36.20
N ARG A 384 -4.65 -19.42 34.99
CA ARG A 384 -3.27 -19.87 34.74
C ARG A 384 -2.28 -18.71 34.84
N MET A 385 -2.64 -17.51 34.37
CA MET A 385 -1.79 -16.32 34.47
C MET A 385 -1.55 -15.87 35.92
N GLU A 386 -2.48 -16.14 36.83
CA GLU A 386 -2.31 -15.88 38.27
C GLU A 386 -1.15 -16.70 38.87
N ARG A 387 -0.87 -17.89 38.33
CA ARG A 387 0.25 -18.76 38.75
C ARG A 387 1.60 -18.24 38.29
N VAL A 388 1.63 -17.33 37.31
CA VAL A 388 2.87 -16.69 36.85
C VAL A 388 3.29 -15.63 37.88
N PRO A 389 4.57 -15.62 38.32
CA PRO A 389 5.08 -14.61 39.23
C PRO A 389 4.83 -13.19 38.72
N GLU A 390 4.48 -12.28 39.63
CA GLU A 390 3.99 -10.94 39.29
C GLU A 390 4.97 -10.15 38.41
N PHE A 391 6.27 -10.21 38.71
CA PHE A 391 7.32 -9.52 37.94
C PHE A 391 7.44 -10.02 36.49
N ALA A 392 7.05 -11.27 36.20
CA ALA A 392 7.12 -11.87 34.87
C ALA A 392 5.77 -11.87 34.13
N ARG A 393 4.66 -11.57 34.82
CA ARG A 393 3.29 -11.73 34.30
C ARG A 393 3.03 -10.91 33.04
N LYS A 394 3.52 -9.67 32.98
CA LYS A 394 3.37 -8.81 31.79
C LYS A 394 4.13 -9.37 30.58
N MET A 395 5.35 -9.86 30.80
CA MET A 395 6.18 -10.47 29.76
C MET A 395 5.57 -11.78 29.26
N ALA A 396 5.14 -12.65 30.17
CA ALA A 396 4.48 -13.92 29.84
C ALA A 396 3.19 -13.69 29.05
N ARG A 397 2.36 -12.72 29.47
CA ARG A 397 1.14 -12.37 28.75
C ARG A 397 1.45 -11.92 27.32
N MET A 398 2.49 -11.10 27.14
CA MET A 398 2.91 -10.67 25.80
C MET A 398 3.36 -11.84 24.93
N ALA A 399 4.16 -12.73 25.50
CA ALA A 399 4.70 -13.88 24.81
C ALA A 399 3.59 -14.86 24.36
N ILE A 400 2.57 -15.07 25.21
CA ILE A 400 1.38 -15.86 24.89
C ILE A 400 0.52 -15.18 23.82
N LEU A 401 0.34 -13.86 23.91
CA LEU A 401 -0.41 -13.10 22.91
C LEU A 401 0.26 -13.19 21.53
N GLN A 402 1.59 -13.07 21.49
CA GLN A 402 2.35 -13.24 20.26
C GLN A 402 2.19 -14.67 19.71
N TYR A 403 2.34 -15.69 20.56
CA TYR A 403 2.13 -17.09 20.18
C TYR A 403 0.74 -17.35 19.60
N ALA A 404 -0.30 -16.81 20.26
CA ALA A 404 -1.69 -16.93 19.83
C ALA A 404 -1.92 -16.23 18.48
N GLN A 405 -1.40 -15.02 18.31
CA GLN A 405 -1.56 -14.24 17.09
C GLN A 405 -0.86 -14.88 15.89
N GLU A 406 0.37 -15.39 16.06
CA GLU A 406 1.13 -16.09 15.02
C GLU A 406 0.40 -17.35 14.50
N ARG A 407 -0.48 -17.93 15.32
CA ARG A 407 -1.30 -19.12 14.99
C ARG A 407 -2.76 -18.78 14.67
N GLY A 408 -3.12 -17.50 14.63
CA GLY A 408 -4.48 -17.05 14.29
C GLY A 408 -5.52 -17.25 15.40
N HIS A 409 -5.10 -17.46 16.65
CA HIS A 409 -6.02 -17.59 17.78
C HIS A 409 -6.44 -16.22 18.33
N THR A 410 -7.74 -15.93 18.28
CA THR A 410 -8.35 -14.72 18.88
C THR A 410 -8.91 -14.98 20.29
N VAL A 411 -8.98 -16.24 20.72
CA VAL A 411 -9.33 -16.63 22.08
C VAL A 411 -8.17 -17.39 22.70
N VAL A 412 -7.58 -16.84 23.76
CA VAL A 412 -6.53 -17.51 24.52
C VAL A 412 -7.19 -18.43 25.55
N THR A 413 -7.07 -19.73 25.30
CA THR A 413 -7.55 -20.78 26.18
C THR A 413 -6.45 -21.23 27.15
N GLY A 414 -6.83 -22.01 28.15
CA GLY A 414 -5.88 -22.60 29.08
C GLY A 414 -4.77 -23.40 28.38
N ASN A 415 -5.14 -24.18 27.37
CA ASN A 415 -4.19 -24.99 26.59
C ASN A 415 -3.18 -24.13 25.83
N ILE A 416 -3.61 -23.01 25.26
CA ILE A 416 -2.71 -22.09 24.55
C ILE A 416 -1.68 -21.49 25.52
N VAL A 417 -2.10 -21.17 26.76
CA VAL A 417 -1.18 -20.71 27.81
C VAL A 417 -0.15 -21.78 28.14
N ASP A 418 -0.59 -23.03 28.30
CA ASP A 418 0.30 -24.16 28.63
C ASP A 418 1.30 -24.44 27.50
N GLU A 419 0.83 -24.51 26.25
CA GLU A 419 1.67 -24.72 25.05
C GLU A 419 2.71 -23.62 24.88
N ALA A 420 2.29 -22.35 24.95
CA ALA A 420 3.18 -21.21 24.84
C ALA A 420 4.24 -21.24 25.95
N THR A 421 3.81 -21.47 27.20
CA THR A 421 4.73 -21.53 28.36
C THR A 421 5.74 -22.66 28.23
N ALA A 422 5.33 -23.84 27.74
CA ALA A 422 6.23 -24.98 27.50
C ALA A 422 7.33 -24.65 26.47
N LEU A 423 7.00 -23.92 25.41
CA LEU A 423 7.95 -23.44 24.40
C LEU A 423 8.95 -22.41 24.99
N PHE A 424 8.49 -21.49 25.83
CA PHE A 424 9.37 -20.50 26.46
C PHE A 424 10.30 -21.12 27.51
N CYS A 425 9.80 -22.07 28.31
CA CYS A 425 10.62 -22.76 29.31
C CYS A 425 11.68 -23.67 28.66
N SER A 426 11.34 -24.40 27.59
CA SER A 426 12.29 -25.26 26.87
C SER A 426 13.39 -24.48 26.15
N GLY A 427 13.09 -23.29 25.62
CA GLY A 427 14.08 -22.38 25.02
C GLY A 427 15.11 -21.82 26.03
N HIS A 428 14.69 -21.54 27.26
CA HIS A 428 15.59 -21.10 28.33
C HIS A 428 16.47 -22.25 28.85
N VAL A 429 15.93 -23.47 28.95
CA VAL A 429 16.72 -24.66 29.31
C VAL A 429 17.81 -24.93 28.25
N ARG A 430 17.51 -24.73 26.95
CA ARG A 430 18.50 -24.89 25.88
C ARG A 430 19.61 -23.84 25.91
N LYS A 431 19.27 -22.56 26.13
CA LYS A 431 20.26 -21.48 26.31
C LYS A 431 21.11 -21.64 27.58
N ALA A 432 20.53 -22.13 28.67
CA ALA A 432 21.27 -22.44 29.90
C ALA A 432 22.23 -23.64 29.72
N ALA A 433 21.82 -24.65 28.93
CA ALA A 433 22.68 -25.80 28.60
C ALA A 433 23.84 -25.44 27.66
N GLU A 434 23.65 -24.45 26.77
CA GLU A 434 24.72 -23.91 25.91
C GLU A 434 25.69 -23.01 26.69
N ALA A 435 25.19 -22.21 27.64
CA ALA A 435 26.03 -21.38 28.53
C ALA A 435 26.82 -22.20 29.58
N GLY A 436 26.38 -23.43 29.88
CA GLY A 436 27.05 -24.35 30.81
C GLY A 436 28.21 -25.14 30.21
N LYS A 437 28.45 -25.07 28.89
CA LYS A 437 29.66 -25.64 28.25
C LYS A 437 30.76 -24.57 28.19
N GLY A 438 31.37 -24.29 29.33
CA GLY A 438 32.67 -23.62 29.37
C GLY A 438 33.75 -24.46 28.67
N PRO A 439 34.81 -23.83 28.12
CA PRO A 439 35.80 -24.52 27.30
C PRO A 439 36.50 -25.60 28.12
N ARG A 440 36.49 -26.84 27.62
CA ARG A 440 37.31 -27.92 28.19
C ARG A 440 38.76 -27.65 27.84
N ASP A 441 39.59 -27.54 28.88
CA ASP A 441 41.04 -27.44 28.81
C ASP A 441 41.64 -28.50 27.87
N ALA A 442 42.44 -28.03 26.92
CA ALA A 442 43.33 -28.86 26.13
C ALA A 442 44.60 -29.14 26.94
N GLY A 443 44.72 -30.35 27.48
CA GLY A 443 45.98 -30.91 27.99
C GLY A 443 46.68 -31.74 26.89
N PRO A 444 48.01 -31.66 26.73
CA PRO A 444 48.71 -32.19 25.56
C PRO A 444 49.23 -33.62 25.75
N GLY A 445 49.34 -34.33 24.63
CA GLY A 445 50.42 -35.30 24.34
C GLY A 445 50.32 -36.69 24.96
N ASN A 446 50.10 -37.70 24.13
CA ASN A 446 51.18 -38.66 23.86
C ASN A 446 50.88 -39.55 22.65
N GLU A 447 51.95 -39.84 21.94
CA GLU A 447 52.07 -40.61 20.70
C GLU A 447 51.84 -42.12 20.89
N ASP A 448 51.66 -42.77 19.72
CA ASP A 448 52.20 -44.09 19.31
C ASP A 448 51.14 -45.19 19.02
N PRO A 449 51.44 -46.24 18.23
CA PRO A 449 51.32 -46.26 16.76
C PRO A 449 50.61 -47.51 16.20
N GLY A 450 50.45 -47.57 14.87
CA GLY A 450 50.72 -48.82 14.13
C GLY A 450 49.56 -49.76 13.77
N ALA A 451 49.37 -49.86 12.44
CA ALA A 451 49.21 -51.08 11.64
C ALA A 451 47.87 -51.86 11.61
N ASP A 452 47.29 -51.82 10.40
CA ASP A 452 46.85 -52.96 9.58
C ASP A 452 45.86 -54.00 10.14
N THR A 453 44.72 -54.16 9.47
CA THR A 453 44.54 -55.18 8.41
C THR A 453 43.10 -55.21 7.89
N HIS A 454 42.98 -55.15 6.56
CA HIS A 454 41.84 -55.64 5.75
C HIS A 454 41.82 -57.19 5.75
N PRO A 455 40.71 -57.87 5.43
CA PRO A 455 40.09 -57.86 4.08
C PRO A 455 38.85 -56.99 3.94
#